data_AF-A0A143XK68-F1
#
_entry.id   AF-A0A143XK68-F1
#
_cell.length_a   1.000
_cell.length_b   1.000
_cell.length_c   1.000
_cell.angle_alpha   90.00
_cell.angle_beta   90.00
_cell.angle_gamma   90.00
#
_symmetry.space_group_name_H-M   'P 1'
#
loop_
_entity.id
_entity.type
_entity.pdbx_description
1 polymer ?
#
loop_
_entity_poly.entity_id
_entity_poly.type
_entity_poly.pdbx_seq_one_letter_code
_entity_poly.pdbx_strand_id
1 'polypeptide(L)'
;MEIIISILVLFIVVNCILKLSFWRGWQAAVFGLVCGVFVAATYPYAILQSKTQLADYLENTVALKNMAVIVTLESVVCFAYCIAVLQGARRQRWWMRLLKWYPSLLLFPVLFYLQTELIFGFPGADFTTISYVFAGAVVVLVPLLRLFFLRLLPEGEMRLEIHFLASLFVCIIGLLTTVNGDVTYAAVREPMNWKALGFAFGLFLALFLAGVGWGRIKWPLLQRMSAKRRSHSGAGQTTINKK
;
A
#
# COMPACT_ATOMS: atom_id res chain seq x y z
N MET A 1 12.70 -1.59 21.83
CA MET A 1 11.51 -1.96 21.03
C MET A 1 10.73 -0.73 20.57
N GLU A 2 10.40 0.22 21.45
CA GLU A 2 9.66 1.46 21.11
C GLU A 2 10.29 2.31 19.98
N ILE A 3 11.62 2.43 19.95
CA ILE A 3 12.34 3.17 18.92
C ILE A 3 12.14 2.54 17.52
N ILE A 4 12.14 1.21 17.44
CA ILE A 4 11.95 0.48 16.18
C ILE A 4 10.54 0.71 15.63
N ILE A 5 9.53 0.69 16.51
CA ILE A 5 8.13 0.95 16.15
C ILE A 5 7.94 2.39 15.71
N SER A 6 8.55 3.35 16.41
CA SER A 6 8.50 4.76 16.05
C SER A 6 9.12 5.01 14.67
N ILE A 7 10.27 4.37 14.40
CA ILE A 7 10.92 4.41 13.08
C ILE A 7 10.03 3.76 12.01
N LEU A 8 9.41 2.62 12.29
CA LEU A 8 8.49 1.95 11.37
C LEU A 8 7.28 2.83 11.03
N VAL A 9 6.64 3.41 12.06
CA VAL A 9 5.51 4.33 11.91
C VAL A 9 5.91 5.54 11.09
N LEU A 10 7.07 6.15 11.37
CA LEU A 10 7.60 7.28 10.60
C LEU A 10 7.76 6.91 9.12
N PHE A 11 8.38 5.76 8.84
CA PHE A 11 8.60 5.29 7.47
C PHE A 11 7.29 4.96 6.74
N ILE A 12 6.28 4.41 7.43
CA ILE A 12 4.94 4.17 6.86
C ILE A 12 4.25 5.51 6.54
N VAL A 13 4.32 6.48 7.44
CA VAL A 13 3.76 7.82 7.21
C VAL A 13 4.44 8.50 6.02
N VAL A 14 5.77 8.45 5.95
CA VAL A 14 6.54 8.98 4.82
C VAL A 14 6.14 8.29 3.51
N ASN A 15 6.03 6.96 3.50
CA ASN A 15 5.63 6.20 2.32
C ASN A 15 4.19 6.55 1.88
N CYS A 16 3.29 6.71 2.85
CA CYS A 16 1.92 7.16 2.59
C CYS A 16 1.87 8.57 1.97
N ILE A 17 2.62 9.53 2.52
CA ILE A 17 2.66 10.91 2.01
C ILE A 17 3.25 10.95 0.60
N LEU A 18 4.32 10.19 0.34
CA LEU A 18 4.93 10.08 -0.98
C LEU A 18 3.94 9.50 -2.00
N LYS A 19 3.16 8.48 -1.62
CA LYS A 19 2.11 7.91 -2.47
C LYS A 19 0.98 8.91 -2.73
N LEU A 20 0.58 9.66 -1.71
CA LEU A 20 -0.47 10.68 -1.79
C LEU A 20 -0.07 11.86 -2.70
N SER A 21 1.22 12.13 -2.83
CA SER A 21 1.75 13.17 -3.72
C SER A 21 1.51 12.87 -5.21
N PHE A 22 1.35 11.59 -5.59
CA PHE A 22 0.95 11.21 -6.96
C PHE A 22 -0.55 11.33 -7.25
N TRP A 23 -1.38 11.55 -6.23
CA TRP A 23 -2.84 11.61 -6.39
C TRP A 23 -3.32 13.00 -6.80
N ARG A 24 -4.44 13.03 -7.54
CA ARG A 24 -5.18 14.28 -7.80
C ARG A 24 -5.65 14.86 -6.47
N GLY A 25 -5.61 16.19 -6.32
CA GLY A 25 -5.96 16.87 -5.07
C GLY A 25 -7.33 16.48 -4.51
N TRP A 26 -8.31 16.22 -5.39
CA TRP A 26 -9.63 15.74 -4.98
C TRP A 26 -9.59 14.32 -4.35
N GLN A 27 -8.76 13.42 -4.86
CA GLN A 27 -8.63 12.07 -4.30
C GLN A 27 -7.94 12.11 -2.93
N ALA A 28 -6.96 13.01 -2.74
CA ALA A 28 -6.32 13.21 -1.45
C ALA A 28 -7.28 13.80 -0.41
N ALA A 29 -8.17 14.72 -0.82
CA ALA A 29 -9.21 15.25 0.06
C ALA A 29 -10.21 14.17 0.48
N VAL A 30 -10.69 13.34 -0.46
CA VAL A 30 -11.57 12.21 -0.17
C VAL A 30 -10.89 11.21 0.78
N PHE A 31 -9.61 10.91 0.56
CA PHE A 31 -8.86 10.01 1.42
C PHE A 31 -8.68 10.59 2.84
N GLY A 32 -8.34 11.89 2.96
CA GLY A 32 -8.27 12.57 4.25
C GLY A 32 -9.60 12.51 5.01
N LEU A 33 -10.72 12.68 4.31
CA LEU A 33 -12.06 12.55 4.90
C LEU A 33 -12.33 11.13 5.40
N VAL A 34 -12.01 10.10 4.60
CA VAL A 34 -12.14 8.69 5.01
C VAL A 34 -11.29 8.40 6.25
N CYS A 35 -10.06 8.90 6.31
CA CYS A 35 -9.18 8.76 7.48
C CYS A 35 -9.76 9.46 8.71
N GLY A 36 -10.31 10.67 8.57
CA GLY A 36 -10.96 11.39 9.68
C GLY A 36 -12.19 10.66 10.20
N VAL A 37 -13.04 10.13 9.32
CA VAL A 37 -14.21 9.32 9.70
C VAL A 37 -13.77 8.04 10.40
N PHE A 38 -12.71 7.39 9.93
CA PHE A 38 -12.16 6.21 10.58
C PHE A 38 -11.72 6.53 12.02
N VAL A 39 -10.92 7.58 12.22
CA VAL A 39 -10.47 8.02 13.56
C VAL A 39 -11.64 8.31 14.50
N ALA A 40 -12.69 8.96 14.00
CA ALA A 40 -13.89 9.24 14.78
C ALA A 40 -14.66 7.95 15.14
N ALA A 41 -14.71 6.98 14.22
CA ALA A 41 -15.38 5.69 14.44
C ALA A 41 -14.57 4.74 15.34
N THR A 42 -13.23 4.82 15.31
CA THR A 42 -12.34 3.96 16.11
C THR A 42 -12.07 4.49 17.51
N TYR A 43 -12.49 5.71 17.81
CA TYR A 43 -12.41 6.32 19.14
C TYR A 43 -12.83 5.40 20.31
N PRO A 44 -14.03 4.77 20.32
CA PRO A 44 -14.44 3.93 21.45
C PRO A 44 -13.53 2.71 21.65
N TYR A 45 -12.92 2.21 20.57
CA TYR A 45 -11.96 1.11 20.63
C TYR A 45 -10.58 1.57 21.13
N ALA A 46 -10.17 2.79 20.79
CA ALA A 46 -8.89 3.37 21.20
C ALA A 46 -8.81 3.62 22.71
N ILE A 47 -9.93 3.97 23.36
CA ILE A 47 -10.00 4.16 24.82
C ILE A 47 -9.87 2.83 25.56
N LEU A 48 -10.44 1.75 25.00
CA LEU A 48 -10.45 0.43 25.62
C LEU A 48 -9.07 -0.27 25.53
N GLN A 49 -8.26 0.10 24.54
CA GLN A 49 -6.98 -0.54 24.26
C GLN A 49 -5.84 0.15 25.03
N SER A 50 -5.58 -0.33 26.24
CA SER A 50 -4.49 0.16 27.12
C SER A 50 -3.11 -0.05 26.50
N LYS A 51 -2.15 0.86 26.81
CA LYS A 51 -0.72 0.77 26.45
C LYS A 51 -0.10 -0.61 26.76
N THR A 52 -0.64 -1.33 27.76
CA THR A 52 -0.18 -2.68 28.15
C THR A 52 -0.51 -3.76 27.11
N GLN A 53 -1.65 -3.68 26.40
CA GLN A 53 -1.99 -4.66 25.37
C GLN A 53 -1.20 -4.45 24.07
N LEU A 54 -0.83 -3.21 23.75
CA LEU A 54 0.09 -2.92 22.65
C LEU A 54 1.50 -3.43 22.96
N ALA A 55 1.98 -3.27 24.20
CA ALA A 55 3.25 -3.86 24.63
C ALA A 55 3.23 -5.40 24.54
N ASP A 56 2.17 -6.05 25.03
CA ASP A 56 1.97 -7.51 24.91
C ASP A 56 1.88 -7.98 23.44
N TYR A 57 1.18 -7.24 22.58
CA TYR A 57 1.10 -7.52 21.14
C TYR A 57 2.44 -7.32 20.41
N LEU A 58 3.28 -6.41 20.89
CA LEU A 58 4.61 -6.12 20.34
C LEU A 58 5.71 -7.02 20.93
N GLU A 59 5.45 -7.64 22.08
CA GLU A 59 6.30 -8.69 22.65
C GLU A 59 6.02 -10.06 22.01
N ASN A 60 4.81 -10.23 21.46
CA ASN A 60 4.42 -11.46 20.76
C ASN A 60 4.99 -11.52 19.33
N THR A 61 5.96 -12.42 19.15
CA THR A 61 6.65 -12.67 17.87
C THR A 61 5.69 -13.04 16.74
N VAL A 62 4.56 -13.69 17.05
CA VAL A 62 3.54 -14.08 16.06
C VAL A 62 2.81 -12.85 15.50
N ALA A 63 2.52 -11.86 16.35
CA ALA A 63 1.85 -10.63 15.94
C ALA A 63 2.77 -9.71 15.12
N LEU A 64 4.04 -9.57 15.54
CA LEU A 64 5.07 -8.87 14.77
C LEU A 64 5.27 -9.50 13.38
N LYS A 65 5.32 -10.83 13.31
CA LYS A 65 5.43 -11.56 12.04
C LYS A 65 4.22 -11.31 11.13
N ASN A 66 3.00 -11.35 11.66
CA ASN A 66 1.79 -11.06 10.89
C ASN A 66 1.77 -9.62 10.36
N MET A 67 2.22 -8.65 11.16
CA MET A 67 2.34 -7.26 10.73
C MET A 67 3.39 -7.10 9.64
N ALA A 68 4.53 -7.78 9.73
CA ALA A 68 5.55 -7.74 8.69
C ALA A 68 5.09 -8.38 7.37
N VAL A 69 4.23 -9.40 7.40
CA VAL A 69 3.58 -9.93 6.19
C VAL A 69 2.71 -8.85 5.52
N ILE A 70 1.96 -8.07 6.31
CA ILE A 70 1.15 -6.95 5.77
C ILE A 70 2.08 -5.87 5.19
N VAL A 71 3.17 -5.54 5.87
CA VAL A 71 4.16 -4.54 5.42
C VAL A 71 4.86 -4.95 4.12
N THR A 72 5.27 -6.22 4.01
CA THR A 72 5.87 -6.75 2.79
C THR A 72 4.87 -6.79 1.64
N LEU A 73 3.62 -7.16 1.89
CA LEU A 73 2.56 -7.13 0.88
C LEU A 73 2.28 -5.71 0.38
N GLU A 74 2.23 -4.72 1.27
CA GLU A 74 2.10 -3.31 0.87
C GLU A 74 3.32 -2.84 0.05
N SER A 75 4.53 -3.25 0.43
CA SER A 75 5.76 -2.93 -0.30
C SER A 75 5.76 -3.52 -1.72
N VAL A 76 5.28 -4.75 -1.89
CA VAL A 76 5.12 -5.39 -3.22
C VAL A 76 4.13 -4.61 -4.09
N VAL A 77 3.01 -4.16 -3.51
CA VAL A 77 2.03 -3.31 -4.22
C VAL A 77 2.66 -1.98 -4.64
N CYS A 78 3.51 -1.39 -3.79
CA CYS A 78 4.24 -0.16 -4.09
C CYS A 78 5.26 -0.35 -5.23
N PHE A 79 6.02 -1.45 -5.23
CA PHE A 79 6.93 -1.79 -6.33
C PHE A 79 6.18 -2.05 -7.64
N ALA A 80 5.07 -2.79 -7.59
CA ALA A 80 4.23 -3.01 -8.75
C ALA A 80 3.71 -1.68 -9.33
N TYR A 81 3.40 -0.70 -8.47
CA TYR A 81 3.01 0.64 -8.89
C TYR A 81 4.17 1.39 -9.58
N CYS A 82 5.36 1.42 -8.97
CA CYS A 82 6.53 2.08 -9.57
C CYS A 82 6.90 1.48 -10.93
N ILE A 83 6.92 0.15 -11.04
CA ILE A 83 7.18 -0.56 -12.30
C ILE A 83 6.07 -0.26 -13.32
N ALA A 84 4.80 -0.22 -12.91
CA ALA A 84 3.69 0.10 -13.81
C ALA A 84 3.75 1.54 -14.35
N VAL A 85 4.22 2.49 -13.54
CA VAL A 85 4.42 3.89 -13.94
C VAL A 85 5.65 4.01 -14.87
N LEU A 86 6.77 3.35 -14.56
CA LEU A 86 7.96 3.29 -15.42
C LEU A 86 7.67 2.64 -16.78
N GLN A 87 6.83 1.59 -16.82
CA GLN A 87 6.43 0.94 -18.08
C GLN A 87 5.48 1.80 -18.95
N GLY A 88 4.96 2.90 -18.42
CA GLY A 88 4.78 4.20 -19.08
C GLY A 88 3.88 4.36 -20.32
N ALA A 89 3.86 3.47 -21.31
CA ALA A 89 3.26 3.79 -22.62
C ALA A 89 2.64 2.62 -23.41
N ARG A 90 3.00 1.35 -23.16
CA ARG A 90 2.67 0.29 -24.16
C ARG A 90 1.36 -0.45 -23.93
N ARG A 91 0.79 -0.39 -22.72
CA ARG A 91 -0.38 -1.23 -22.38
C ARG A 91 -1.17 -0.74 -21.18
N GLN A 92 -1.98 0.31 -21.35
CA GLN A 92 -3.01 0.67 -20.37
C GLN A 92 -3.98 -0.50 -20.16
N ARG A 93 -3.84 -1.21 -19.04
CA ARG A 93 -4.79 -2.24 -18.57
C ARG A 93 -5.61 -1.65 -17.41
N TRP A 94 -6.84 -2.14 -17.25
CA TRP A 94 -7.74 -1.78 -16.15
C TRP A 94 -7.10 -1.96 -14.76
N TRP A 95 -6.17 -2.91 -14.60
CA TRP A 95 -5.40 -3.11 -13.35
C TRP A 95 -4.60 -1.88 -12.92
N MET A 96 -4.11 -1.04 -13.84
CA MET A 96 -3.39 0.20 -13.49
C MET A 96 -4.32 1.24 -12.85
N ARG A 97 -5.61 1.23 -13.19
CA ARG A 97 -6.61 2.10 -12.52
C ARG A 97 -6.88 1.63 -11.09
N LEU A 98 -6.97 0.32 -10.87
CA LEU A 98 -7.13 -0.26 -9.54
C LEU A 98 -5.92 0.06 -8.65
N LEU A 99 -4.71 -0.08 -9.19
CA LEU A 99 -3.46 0.18 -8.47
C LEU A 99 -3.26 1.67 -8.14
N LYS A 100 -3.73 2.56 -9.03
CA LYS A 100 -3.79 4.00 -8.76
C LYS A 100 -4.76 4.34 -7.63
N TRP A 101 -5.80 3.52 -7.41
CA TRP A 101 -6.83 3.80 -6.42
C TRP A 101 -6.57 3.16 -5.06
N TYR A 102 -5.60 2.24 -4.97
CA TYR A 102 -5.24 1.57 -3.73
C TYR A 102 -4.53 2.53 -2.76
N PRO A 103 -5.17 2.98 -1.66
CA PRO A 103 -4.51 3.79 -0.64
C PRO A 103 -3.53 2.92 0.16
N SER A 104 -2.54 3.52 0.83
CA SER A 104 -1.70 2.76 1.79
C SER A 104 -2.62 2.28 2.91
N LEU A 105 -2.81 0.96 2.99
CA LEU A 105 -3.71 0.30 3.94
C LEU A 105 -3.10 0.36 5.36
N LEU A 106 -1.77 0.41 5.43
CA LEU A 106 -1.00 0.58 6.65
C LEU A 106 -1.25 1.92 7.37
N LEU A 107 -1.83 2.91 6.69
CA LEU A 107 -2.16 4.17 7.36
C LEU A 107 -3.24 3.99 8.44
N PHE A 108 -4.20 3.08 8.26
CA PHE A 108 -5.27 2.88 9.24
C PHE A 108 -4.76 2.36 10.61
N PRO A 109 -3.94 1.29 10.67
CA PRO A 109 -3.28 0.88 11.92
C PRO A 109 -2.43 1.98 12.55
N VAL A 110 -1.72 2.78 11.73
CA VAL A 110 -0.87 3.87 12.22
C VAL A 110 -1.69 5.01 12.83
N LEU A 111 -2.81 5.39 12.20
CA LEU A 111 -3.70 6.41 12.75
C LEU A 111 -4.31 5.97 14.08
N PHE A 112 -4.67 4.70 14.19
CA PHE A 112 -5.15 4.11 15.44
C PHE A 112 -4.05 4.15 16.53
N TYR A 113 -2.82 3.75 16.19
CA TYR A 113 -1.68 3.84 17.10
C TYR A 113 -1.46 5.27 17.60
N LEU A 114 -1.37 6.24 16.69
CA LEU A 114 -1.18 7.66 17.04
C LEU A 114 -2.34 8.20 17.90
N GLN A 115 -3.57 7.80 17.61
CA GLN A 115 -4.74 8.17 18.41
C GLN A 115 -4.62 7.64 19.84
N THR A 116 -4.23 6.37 20.02
CA THR A 116 -3.99 5.83 21.37
C THR A 116 -2.85 6.56 22.09
N GLU A 117 -1.76 6.88 21.41
CA GLU A 117 -0.67 7.64 22.02
C GLU A 117 -1.09 9.03 22.49
N LEU A 118 -1.90 9.74 21.70
CA LEU A 118 -2.40 11.07 22.06
C LEU A 118 -3.37 11.03 23.23
N ILE A 119 -4.26 10.04 23.28
CA ILE A 119 -5.22 9.85 24.37
C ILE A 119 -4.49 9.63 25.71
N PHE A 120 -3.44 8.81 25.72
CA PHE A 120 -2.67 8.54 26.93
C PHE A 120 -1.59 9.60 27.23
N GLY A 121 -1.14 10.34 26.22
CA GLY A 121 -0.13 11.40 26.36
C GLY A 121 -0.67 12.70 26.99
N PHE A 122 -1.98 12.93 26.93
CA PHE A 122 -2.64 14.08 27.55
C PHE A 122 -3.65 13.66 28.65
N PRO A 123 -3.17 13.16 29.80
CA PRO A 123 -4.05 12.82 30.92
C PRO A 123 -4.65 14.12 31.50
N GLY A 124 -5.92 14.41 31.19
CA GLY A 124 -6.63 15.58 31.73
C GLY A 124 -7.56 16.30 30.77
N ALA A 125 -7.56 15.95 29.48
CA ALA A 125 -8.55 16.45 28.51
C ALA A 125 -9.58 15.37 28.17
N ASP A 126 -10.82 15.78 27.86
CA ASP A 126 -11.87 14.86 27.44
C ASP A 126 -11.44 14.05 26.22
N PHE A 127 -11.51 12.72 26.34
CA PHE A 127 -11.10 11.78 25.30
C PHE A 127 -11.83 12.01 23.96
N THR A 128 -13.09 12.45 24.03
CA THR A 128 -13.92 12.83 22.88
C THR A 128 -13.31 14.03 22.16
N THR A 129 -13.00 15.08 22.91
CA THR A 129 -12.38 16.32 22.39
C THR A 129 -11.04 16.02 21.73
N ILE A 130 -10.17 15.21 22.37
CA ILE A 130 -8.88 14.82 21.79
C ILE A 130 -9.08 14.09 20.45
N SER A 131 -10.03 13.15 20.39
CA SER A 131 -10.25 12.36 19.16
C SER A 131 -10.90 13.15 18.03
N TYR A 132 -11.82 14.06 18.31
CA TYR A 132 -12.39 14.93 17.29
C TYR A 132 -11.38 15.96 16.79
N VAL A 133 -10.54 16.52 17.67
CA VAL A 133 -9.44 17.41 17.28
C VAL A 133 -8.43 16.65 16.43
N PHE A 134 -8.06 15.43 16.81
CA PHE A 134 -7.16 14.59 16.02
C PHE A 134 -7.77 14.20 14.67
N ALA A 135 -9.05 13.83 14.61
CA ALA A 135 -9.75 13.53 13.37
C ALA A 135 -9.77 14.75 12.43
N GLY A 136 -10.11 15.94 12.95
CA GLY A 136 -10.06 17.20 12.20
C GLY A 136 -8.65 17.53 11.73
N ALA A 137 -7.65 17.33 12.59
CA ALA A 137 -6.25 17.51 12.24
C ALA A 137 -5.84 16.58 11.09
N VAL A 138 -6.20 15.30 11.12
CA VAL A 138 -5.87 14.34 10.04
C VAL A 138 -6.51 14.77 8.71
N VAL A 139 -7.77 15.19 8.72
CA VAL A 139 -8.47 15.66 7.50
C VAL A 139 -7.77 16.85 6.85
N VAL A 140 -7.19 17.76 7.65
CA VAL A 140 -6.46 18.95 7.16
C VAL A 140 -5.00 18.63 6.85
N LEU A 141 -4.35 17.84 7.69
CA LEU A 141 -2.92 17.53 7.60
C LEU A 141 -2.63 16.67 6.37
N VAL A 142 -3.48 15.70 6.03
CA VAL A 142 -3.32 14.83 4.85
C VAL A 142 -3.21 15.62 3.54
N PRO A 143 -4.15 16.53 3.17
CA PRO A 143 -4.01 17.36 1.98
C PRO A 143 -2.90 18.42 2.09
N LEU A 144 -2.60 18.92 3.30
CA LEU A 144 -1.52 19.88 3.52
C LEU A 144 -0.14 19.23 3.30
N LEU A 145 0.09 18.03 3.82
CA LEU A 145 1.30 17.24 3.61
C LEU A 145 1.52 16.90 2.14
N ARG A 146 0.44 16.60 1.41
CA ARG A 146 0.51 16.47 -0.06
C ARG A 146 1.06 17.76 -0.70
N LEU A 147 0.51 18.91 -0.35
CA LEU A 147 0.95 20.20 -0.91
C LEU A 147 2.39 20.52 -0.54
N PHE A 148 2.79 20.22 0.69
CA PHE A 148 4.16 20.37 1.16
C PHE A 148 5.14 19.55 0.31
N PHE A 149 4.85 18.27 0.07
CA PHE A 149 5.69 17.41 -0.76
C PHE A 149 5.67 17.78 -2.25
N LEU A 150 4.55 18.29 -2.76
CA LEU A 150 4.48 18.83 -4.13
C LEU A 150 5.38 20.06 -4.31
N ARG A 151 5.53 20.89 -3.26
CA ARG A 151 6.45 22.02 -3.27
C ARG A 151 7.90 21.60 -3.12
N LEU A 152 8.18 20.58 -2.29
CA LEU A 152 9.53 20.11 -2.03
C LEU A 152 10.13 19.32 -3.21
N LEU A 153 9.29 18.54 -3.92
CA LEU A 153 9.69 17.68 -5.03
C LEU A 153 8.80 17.95 -6.26
N PRO A 154 9.09 19.01 -7.03
CA PRO A 154 8.30 19.39 -8.20
C PRO A 154 8.44 18.39 -9.36
N GLU A 155 9.59 17.71 -9.45
CA GLU A 155 9.87 16.74 -10.52
C GLU A 155 9.19 15.39 -10.26
N GLY A 156 8.48 14.89 -11.28
CA GLY A 156 7.72 13.64 -11.19
C GLY A 156 8.58 12.38 -11.08
N GLU A 157 9.76 12.38 -11.71
CA GLU A 157 10.68 11.24 -11.75
C GLU A 157 11.41 11.06 -10.41
N MET A 158 11.98 12.14 -9.85
CA MET A 158 12.59 12.13 -8.53
C MET A 158 11.63 11.69 -7.43
N ARG A 159 10.36 12.11 -7.50
CA ARG A 159 9.34 11.65 -6.55
C ARG A 159 9.13 10.13 -6.63
N LEU A 160 9.25 9.54 -7.82
CA LEU A 160 9.05 8.10 -8.02
C LEU A 160 10.23 7.30 -7.45
N GLU A 161 11.45 7.79 -7.66
CA GLU A 161 12.66 7.19 -7.12
C GLU A 161 12.67 7.23 -5.58
N ILE A 162 12.31 8.37 -4.99
CA ILE A 162 12.23 8.51 -3.53
C ILE A 162 11.13 7.60 -2.96
N HIS A 163 9.97 7.48 -3.62
CA HIS A 163 8.93 6.55 -3.20
C HIS A 163 9.39 5.09 -3.30
N PHE A 164 10.10 4.73 -4.37
CA PHE A 164 10.68 3.39 -4.52
C PHE A 164 11.68 3.07 -3.40
N LEU A 165 12.60 4.01 -3.13
CA LEU A 165 13.63 3.87 -2.11
C LEU A 165 13.02 3.83 -0.69
N ALA A 166 12.04 4.67 -0.40
CA ALA A 166 11.30 4.63 0.87
C ALA A 166 10.58 3.29 1.08
N SER A 167 9.92 2.76 0.04
CA SER A 167 9.28 1.44 0.10
C SER A 167 10.27 0.30 0.30
N LEU A 168 11.48 0.42 -0.27
CA LEU A 168 12.56 -0.53 -0.04
C LEU A 168 13.03 -0.51 1.41
N PHE A 169 13.24 0.68 1.98
CA PHE A 169 13.59 0.82 3.40
C PHE A 169 12.52 0.27 4.33
N VAL A 170 11.24 0.58 4.09
CA VAL A 170 10.12 0.03 4.88
C VAL A 170 10.12 -1.50 4.84
N CYS A 171 10.36 -2.09 3.66
CA CYS A 171 10.44 -3.53 3.51
C CYS A 171 11.62 -4.12 4.30
N ILE A 172 12.81 -3.51 4.20
CA ILE A 172 14.01 -3.95 4.94
C ILE A 172 13.78 -3.85 6.44
N ILE A 173 13.27 -2.72 6.94
CA ILE A 173 12.98 -2.54 8.36
C ILE A 173 11.93 -3.55 8.81
N GLY A 174 10.85 -3.74 8.05
CA GLY A 174 9.82 -4.74 8.32
C GLY A 174 10.41 -6.15 8.43
N LEU A 175 11.29 -6.55 7.52
CA LEU A 175 12.00 -7.83 7.61
C LEU A 175 12.92 -7.87 8.85
N LEU A 176 13.73 -6.84 9.10
CA LEU A 176 14.60 -6.77 10.28
C LEU A 176 13.81 -6.88 11.59
N THR A 177 12.61 -6.29 11.67
CA THR A 177 11.74 -6.43 12.85
C THR A 177 11.21 -7.85 13.07
N THR A 178 11.20 -8.69 12.03
CA THR A 178 10.85 -10.13 12.18
C THR A 178 12.03 -11.01 12.53
N VAL A 179 13.26 -10.54 12.31
CA VAL A 179 14.45 -11.27 12.73
C VAL A 179 14.64 -11.01 14.22
N ASN A 180 13.84 -11.69 15.03
CA ASN A 180 14.13 -11.81 16.45
C ASN A 180 15.43 -12.60 16.58
N GLY A 181 16.38 -12.04 17.32
CA GLY A 181 17.72 -12.58 17.56
C GLY A 181 17.78 -13.90 18.34
N ASP A 182 16.66 -14.63 18.44
CA ASP A 182 16.70 -16.04 18.72
C ASP A 182 17.22 -16.77 17.47
N VAL A 183 18.52 -16.99 17.46
CA VAL A 183 19.19 -18.07 16.71
C VAL A 183 18.74 -19.46 17.16
N THR A 184 17.53 -19.60 17.70
CA THR A 184 16.89 -20.89 17.92
C THR A 184 16.21 -21.34 16.64
N TYR A 185 17.01 -21.54 15.59
CA TYR A 185 16.95 -22.83 14.92
C TYR A 185 17.48 -23.89 15.90
N ALA A 186 16.81 -24.07 17.04
CA ALA A 186 16.64 -25.42 17.50
C ALA A 186 15.88 -26.05 16.33
N ALA A 187 16.56 -26.93 15.60
CA ALA A 187 15.94 -27.78 14.60
C ALA A 187 14.88 -28.63 15.31
N VAL A 188 13.74 -28.03 15.66
CA VAL A 188 12.53 -28.75 15.96
C VAL A 188 12.22 -29.41 14.64
N ARG A 189 12.50 -30.71 14.60
CA ARG A 189 12.09 -31.61 13.52
C ARG A 189 10.57 -31.62 13.50
N GLU A 190 9.96 -30.56 12.99
CA GLU A 190 8.57 -30.59 12.60
C GLU A 190 8.50 -31.60 11.44
N PRO A 191 7.71 -32.69 11.55
CA PRO A 191 7.57 -33.62 10.45
C PRO A 191 7.09 -32.84 9.22
N MET A 192 7.78 -33.02 8.10
CA MET A 192 7.51 -32.32 6.84
C MET A 192 6.00 -32.26 6.60
N ASN A 193 5.42 -31.08 6.76
CA ASN A 193 3.98 -30.92 6.64
C ASN A 193 3.63 -30.85 5.15
N TRP A 194 3.55 -32.03 4.54
CA TRP A 194 3.28 -32.22 3.11
C TRP A 194 2.03 -31.48 2.63
N LYS A 195 1.09 -31.20 3.53
CA LYS A 195 -0.09 -30.37 3.25
C LYS A 195 0.28 -28.91 3.00
N ALA A 196 1.15 -28.32 3.82
CA ALA A 196 1.63 -26.94 3.64
C ALA A 196 2.51 -26.82 2.39
N LEU A 197 3.38 -27.81 2.16
CA LEU A 197 4.21 -27.87 0.95
C LEU A 197 3.36 -28.02 -0.32
N GLY A 198 2.35 -28.90 -0.28
CA GLY A 198 1.39 -29.09 -1.37
C GLY A 198 0.55 -27.84 -1.63
N PHE A 199 0.16 -27.12 -0.57
CA PHE A 199 -0.57 -25.85 -0.71
C PHE A 199 0.28 -24.76 -1.34
N ALA A 200 1.53 -24.60 -0.89
CA ALA A 200 2.48 -23.64 -1.47
C ALA A 200 2.77 -23.96 -2.95
N PHE A 201 3.01 -25.23 -3.27
CA PHE A 201 3.26 -25.67 -4.64
C PHE A 201 2.01 -25.54 -5.53
N GLY A 202 0.83 -25.87 -5.00
CA GLY A 202 -0.45 -25.70 -5.69
C GLY A 202 -0.76 -24.23 -5.98
N LEU A 203 -0.53 -23.34 -5.01
CA LEU A 203 -0.68 -21.90 -5.18
C LEU A 203 0.28 -21.36 -6.24
N PHE A 204 1.55 -21.79 -6.19
CA PHE A 204 2.54 -21.43 -7.20
C PHE A 204 2.12 -21.89 -8.61
N LEU A 205 1.66 -23.13 -8.76
CA LEU A 205 1.22 -23.68 -10.03
C LEU A 205 -0.03 -22.96 -10.56
N ALA A 206 -0.98 -22.63 -9.68
CA ALA A 206 -2.18 -21.89 -10.05
C ALA A 206 -1.86 -20.49 -10.56
N LEU A 207 -0.98 -19.75 -9.86
CA LEU A 207 -0.49 -18.44 -10.30
C LEU A 207 0.28 -18.52 -11.62
N PHE A 208 1.10 -19.56 -11.79
CA PHE A 208 1.85 -19.79 -13.02
C PHE A 208 0.92 -20.06 -14.22
N LEU A 209 -0.06 -20.94 -14.05
CA LEU A 209 -1.05 -21.26 -15.08
C LEU A 209 -1.95 -20.06 -15.40
N ALA A 210 -2.37 -19.29 -14.38
CA ALA A 210 -3.11 -18.06 -14.58
C ALA A 210 -2.30 -17.03 -15.37
N GLY A 211 -1.00 -16.90 -15.07
CA GLY A 211 -0.07 -16.04 -15.80
C GLY A 211 0.11 -16.45 -17.26
N VAL A 212 0.31 -17.75 -17.52
CA VAL A 212 0.48 -18.30 -18.88
C VAL A 212 -0.82 -18.21 -19.70
N GLY A 213 -1.97 -18.55 -19.10
CA GLY A 213 -3.28 -18.47 -19.75
C GLY A 213 -3.63 -17.04 -20.15
N TRP A 214 -3.36 -16.08 -19.26
CA TRP A 214 -3.54 -14.66 -19.55
C TRP A 214 -2.62 -14.14 -20.65
N GLY A 215 -1.39 -14.67 -20.73
CA GLY A 215 -0.48 -14.47 -21.85
C GLY A 215 -1.10 -14.96 -23.16
N ARG A 216 -1.43 -16.24 -23.23
CA ARG A 216 -1.93 -16.91 -24.46
C ARG A 216 -3.23 -16.31 -25.02
N ILE A 217 -4.13 -15.79 -24.17
CA ILE A 217 -5.41 -15.20 -24.63
C ILE A 217 -5.24 -13.75 -25.14
N LYS A 218 -4.33 -12.97 -24.55
CA LYS A 218 -4.15 -11.56 -24.95
C LYS A 218 -3.50 -11.37 -26.31
N TRP A 219 -2.56 -12.22 -26.70
CA TRP A 219 -1.84 -12.13 -27.98
C TRP A 219 -2.76 -12.27 -29.22
N PRO A 220 -3.65 -13.27 -29.33
CA PRO A 220 -4.55 -13.42 -30.48
C PRO A 220 -5.66 -12.35 -30.54
N LEU A 221 -6.17 -11.90 -29.39
CA LEU A 221 -7.20 -10.85 -29.35
C LEU A 221 -6.69 -9.49 -29.85
N LEU A 222 -5.43 -9.14 -29.52
CA LEU A 222 -4.81 -7.91 -30.04
C LEU A 222 -4.60 -7.93 -31.55
N GLN A 223 -4.25 -9.09 -32.10
CA GLN A 223 -4.04 -9.24 -33.54
C GLN A 223 -5.37 -9.09 -34.28
N ARG A 224 -6.47 -9.65 -33.75
CA ARG A 224 -7.82 -9.47 -34.31
C ARG A 224 -8.30 -8.02 -34.25
N MET A 225 -8.02 -7.29 -33.18
CA MET A 225 -8.39 -5.87 -33.06
C MET A 225 -7.54 -4.97 -33.98
N SER A 226 -6.27 -5.31 -34.21
CA SER A 226 -5.38 -4.55 -35.10
C SER A 226 -5.75 -4.76 -36.58
N ALA A 227 -6.19 -5.97 -36.95
CA ALA A 227 -6.70 -6.27 -38.29
C ALA A 227 -8.02 -5.53 -38.60
N LYS A 228 -8.94 -5.46 -37.62
CA LYS A 228 -10.22 -4.75 -37.78
C LYS A 228 -10.07 -3.23 -37.93
N ARG A 229 -9.04 -2.61 -37.33
CA ARG A 229 -8.72 -1.19 -37.51
C ARG A 229 -8.12 -0.87 -38.89
N ARG A 230 -7.32 -1.75 -39.49
CA ARG A 230 -6.79 -1.54 -40.85
C ARG A 230 -7.87 -1.64 -41.92
N SER A 231 -8.86 -2.52 -41.75
CA SER A 231 -9.98 -2.65 -42.69
C SER A 231 -10.91 -1.41 -42.70
N HIS A 232 -11.08 -0.73 -41.55
CA HIS A 232 -11.92 0.47 -41.48
C HIS A 232 -11.22 1.75 -41.99
N SER A 233 -9.88 1.81 -41.99
CA SER A 233 -9.13 2.95 -42.51
C SER A 233 -8.86 2.87 -44.02
N GLY A 234 -9.00 1.69 -44.64
CA GLY A 234 -8.82 1.50 -46.09
C GLY A 234 -10.10 1.68 -46.92
N ALA A 235 -11.27 1.81 -46.29
CA ALA A 235 -12.56 1.92 -46.99
C ALA A 235 -13.01 3.38 -47.24
N GLY A 236 -12.25 4.38 -46.76
CA GLY A 236 -12.62 5.79 -46.84
C GLY A 236 -11.95 6.60 -47.96
N GLN A 237 -11.10 6.00 -48.80
CA GLN A 237 -10.24 6.77 -49.72
C GLN A 237 -10.45 6.47 -51.20
N THR A 238 -11.48 5.69 -51.59
CA THR A 238 -11.66 5.24 -52.99
C THR A 238 -12.93 5.77 -53.68
N THR A 239 -13.65 6.73 -53.10
CA THR A 239 -14.90 7.26 -53.68
C THR A 239 -14.92 8.78 -53.85
N ILE A 240 -13.78 9.41 -54.13
CA ILE A 240 -13.74 10.80 -54.61
C ILE A 240 -12.68 10.95 -55.70
N ASN A 241 -12.79 10.23 -56.82
CA ASN A 241 -12.33 10.71 -58.13
C ASN A 241 -12.82 9.77 -59.24
N LYS A 242 -14.03 10.02 -59.74
CA LYS A 242 -14.46 9.65 -61.10
C LYS A 242 -15.81 10.31 -61.37
N LYS A 243 -15.77 11.58 -61.71
CA LYS A 243 -16.71 12.24 -62.63
C LYS A 243 -15.96 13.36 -63.32
#